data_AF-A0A6L7LDD8-F1
#
_entry.id   AF-A0A6L7LDD8-F1
#
_cell.length_a   1.000
_cell.length_b   1.000
_cell.length_c   1.000
_cell.angle_alpha   90.00
_cell.angle_beta   90.00
_cell.angle_gamma   90.00
#
_symmetry.space_group_name_H-M   'P 1'
#
loop_
_entity.id
_entity.type
_entity.pdbx_description
1 polymer ?
#
loop_
_entity_poly.entity_id
_entity_poly.type
_entity_poly.pdbx_seq_one_letter_code
_entity_poly.pdbx_strand_id
1 'polypeptide(L)' 'MTRILVTGASGFIGRHVVEAAARRGHEVVMDDLRTGWRS' A
#
# COMPACT_ATOMS: atom_id res chain seq x y z
N MET A 1 -12.34 -9.33 6.79
CA MET A 1 -12.44 -8.24 5.81
C MET A 1 -12.21 -6.93 6.54
N THR A 2 -11.14 -6.21 6.19
CA THR A 2 -10.74 -4.93 6.80
C THR A 2 -10.36 -3.98 5.68
N ARG A 3 -10.59 -2.68 5.85
CA ARG A 3 -10.20 -1.65 4.90
C ARG A 3 -8.85 -1.05 5.31
N ILE A 4 -7.86 -1.12 4.43
CA ILE A 4 -6.46 -0.78 4.72
C ILE A 4 -5.98 0.30 3.73
N LEU A 5 -5.44 1.41 4.24
CA LEU A 5 -4.69 2.38 3.45
C LEU A 5 -3.21 2.00 3.41
N VAL A 6 -2.63 1.87 2.23
CA VAL A 6 -1.20 1.66 2.03
C VAL A 6 -0.61 2.88 1.35
N THR A 7 0.24 3.63 2.07
CA THR A 7 1.02 4.75 1.53
C THR A 7 2.33 4.24 0.92
N GLY A 8 2.76 4.82 -0.21
CA GLY A 8 3.89 4.30 -0.98
C GLY A 8 3.60 2.93 -1.59
N ALA A 9 2.33 2.67 -1.95
CA ALA A 9 1.83 1.39 -2.46
C ALA A 9 2.55 0.89 -3.71
N SER A 10 3.03 1.79 -4.57
CA SER A 10 3.81 1.45 -5.77
C SER A 10 5.30 1.21 -5.47
N GLY A 11 5.76 1.56 -4.28
CA GLY A 11 7.16 1.45 -3.87
C GLY A 11 7.64 0.01 -3.68
N PHE A 12 8.95 -0.14 -3.43
CA PHE A 12 9.61 -1.45 -3.29
C PHE A 12 8.89 -2.37 -2.31
N ILE A 13 8.57 -1.88 -1.10
CA ILE A 13 7.88 -2.65 -0.07
C ILE A 13 6.36 -2.61 -0.27
N GLY A 14 5.80 -1.45 -0.61
CA GLY A 14 4.36 -1.23 -0.68
C GLY A 14 3.64 -2.23 -1.58
N ARG A 15 4.23 -2.56 -2.73
CA ARG A 15 3.62 -3.50 -3.69
C ARG A 15 3.41 -4.90 -3.10
N HIS A 16 4.35 -5.36 -2.27
CA HIS A 16 4.26 -6.67 -1.62
C HIS A 16 3.22 -6.66 -0.50
N VAL A 17 3.09 -5.53 0.21
CA VAL A 17 2.06 -5.34 1.25
C VAL A 17 0.66 -5.35 0.62
N VAL A 18 0.45 -4.61 -0.48
CA VAL A 18 -0.82 -4.60 -1.23
C VAL A 18 -1.19 -6.01 -1.68
N GLU A 19 -0.25 -6.74 -2.29
CA GLU A 19 -0.48 -8.10 -2.78
C GLU A 19 -0.82 -9.07 -1.63
N ALA A 20 -0.10 -8.98 -0.51
CA ALA A 20 -0.36 -9.81 0.66
C ALA A 20 -1.71 -9.50 1.32
N ALA A 21 -2.08 -8.23 1.44
CA ALA A 21 -3.35 -7.80 2.02
C ALA A 21 -4.54 -8.21 1.14
N ALA A 22 -4.44 -8.02 -0.18
CA ALA A 22 -5.46 -8.45 -1.12
C ALA A 22 -5.68 -9.97 -1.10
N ARG A 23 -4.58 -10.76 -1.08
CA ARG A 23 -4.66 -12.25 -0.96
C ARG A 23 -5.34 -12.73 0.33
N ARG A 24 -5.31 -11.93 1.39
CA ARG A 24 -5.98 -12.23 2.67
C ARG A 24 -7.45 -11.78 2.71
N GLY A 25 -7.96 -11.20 1.61
CA GLY A 25 -9.33 -10.70 1.55
C GLY A 25 -9.51 -9.41 2.32
N HIS A 26 -8.55 -8.49 2.24
CA HIS A 26 -8.74 -7.11 2.71
C HIS A 26 -9.06 -6.19 1.53
N GLU A 27 -9.86 -5.16 1.78
CA GLU A 27 -10.07 -4.06 0.84
C GLU A 27 -8.89 -3.09 0.97
N VAL A 28 -8.11 -2.94 -0.09
CA VAL A 28 -6.89 -2.12 -0.07
C VAL A 28 -7.12 -0.83 -0.83
N VAL A 29 -6.86 0.30 -0.16
CA VAL A 29 -6.79 1.64 -0.76
C VAL A 29 -5.32 2.01 -0.87
N MET A 30 -4.90 2.46 -2.05
CA MET A 30 -3.50 2.78 -2.34
C MET A 30 -3.30 4.29 -2.40
N ASP A 31 -2.21 4.77 -1.82
CA ASP A 31 -1.74 6.16 -1.94
C ASP A 31 -0.24 6.18 -2.25
N ASP A 32 0.18 7.10 -3.12
CA ASP A 32 1.57 7.22 -3.58
C ASP A 32 1.97 8.70 -3.70
N LEU A 33 2.75 9.19 -2.73
CA LEU A 33 3.38 10.50 -2.82
C LEU A 33 4.59 10.45 -3.76
N ARG A 34 4.47 11.08 -4.93
CA ARG A 34 5.51 11.05 -5.98
C ARG A 34 6.80 11.79 -5.62
N THR A 35 6.78 12.67 -4.62
CA THR A 35 7.94 13.50 -4.23
C THR A 35 8.74 12.93 -3.05
N GLY A 36 8.23 11.88 -2.39
CA GLY A 36 8.85 11.30 -1.20
C GLY A 36 8.92 12.26 0.00
N TRP A 37 9.28 11.73 1.16
CA TRP A 37 9.64 12.54 2.32
C TRP A 37 11.13 12.90 2.21
N ARG A 38 11.48 14.18 2.34
CA ARG A 38 12.86 14.66 2.41
C ARG A 38 13.14 15.13 3.83
N SER A 39 14.10 14.50 4.50
CA SER A 39 14.67 14.93 5.78
C SER A 39 15.74 15.99 5.58
#